data_AF-A0A0G1ECU4-F1
#
_entry.id   AF-A0A0G1ECU4-F1
#
_cell.length_a   1.000
_cell.length_b   1.000
_cell.length_c   1.000
_cell.angle_alpha   90.00
_cell.angle_beta   90.00
_cell.angle_gamma   90.00
#
_symmetry.space_group_name_H-M   'P 1'
#
loop_
_entity.id
_entity.type
_entity.pdbx_description
1 polymer ?
#
loop_
_entity_poly.entity_id
_entity_poly.type
_entity_poly.pdbx_seq_one_letter_code
_entity_poly.pdbx_strand_id
1 'polypeptide(L)'
;MKGPLTNFPVNKTTVPGLKKKFDLNDRTERKNYFEAKVGPEIAKLKKYFKNNTFVAYLLGKKNSGKGTYTKLMAEIFGADKIGHISVGDLVRETHKIIEDPKERKELMKYLSEHYRGYISIDDAIDALIGKNQKVLLPTEFIMALVKREIDKRGRKTIFLDGFPRDLDQIQYSLYFRDLINYRMDPDIFVAISIPETVIDERMRNRVVCPICQSPRNLTTFPTKRAGYDKKTKQFFLKCDNPECNGARMVDKEGDNAGIESIRDRLELDNKLIKKVMSLHGIPKILLRNAVPVNSIKDGIVDEYEITPKYVFKHDKKTDEVTINEEPWVVKDDEGVDSYSLLAPPVAVTLIKQLVKALEL
;
A
#
# COMPACT_ATOMS: atom_id res chain seq x y z
N MET A 1 -20.77 -7.69 -5.83
CA MET A 1 -19.50 -6.92 -5.90
C MET A 1 -19.44 -5.92 -7.06
N LYS A 2 -20.30 -6.01 -8.09
CA LYS A 2 -20.30 -5.09 -9.26
C LYS A 2 -21.32 -3.94 -9.18
N GLY A 3 -22.05 -3.80 -8.07
CA GLY A 3 -22.97 -2.67 -7.80
C GLY A 3 -22.38 -1.66 -6.80
N PRO A 4 -23.18 -0.67 -6.37
CA PRO A 4 -22.76 0.34 -5.41
C PRO A 4 -22.59 -0.30 -4.03
N LEU A 5 -21.59 0.17 -3.29
CA LEU A 5 -21.31 -0.27 -1.93
C LEU A 5 -21.30 0.94 -1.00
N THR A 6 -21.80 0.79 0.22
CA THR A 6 -21.91 1.89 1.19
C THR A 6 -20.87 1.81 2.29
N ASN A 7 -20.48 0.59 2.70
CA ASN A 7 -19.61 0.38 3.86
C ASN A 7 -18.50 -0.65 3.59
N PHE A 8 -17.40 -0.53 4.32
CA PHE A 8 -16.31 -1.52 4.33
C PHE A 8 -16.64 -2.67 5.30
N PRO A 9 -16.76 -3.92 4.81
CA PRO A 9 -17.15 -5.04 5.65
C PRO A 9 -16.02 -5.46 6.60
N VAL A 10 -16.41 -5.85 7.82
CA VAL A 10 -15.55 -6.60 8.75
C VAL A 10 -15.52 -8.05 8.27
N ASN A 11 -14.34 -8.55 7.91
CA ASN A 11 -14.18 -9.89 7.34
C ASN A 11 -13.54 -10.84 8.32
N LYS A 12 -14.07 -12.06 8.41
CA LYS A 12 -13.54 -13.12 9.26
C LYS A 12 -12.24 -13.69 8.71
N THR A 13 -11.19 -13.70 9.53
CA THR A 13 -9.88 -14.31 9.26
C THR A 13 -9.67 -15.59 10.06
N THR A 14 -10.34 -15.79 11.19
CA THR A 14 -10.22 -17.03 11.97
C THR A 14 -10.69 -18.26 11.17
N VAL A 15 -10.05 -19.40 11.44
CA VAL A 15 -10.37 -20.70 10.82
C VAL A 15 -10.75 -21.67 11.93
N PRO A 16 -11.90 -22.37 11.86
CA PRO A 16 -12.29 -23.34 12.87
C PRO A 16 -11.20 -24.38 13.13
N GLY A 17 -10.86 -24.60 14.40
CA GLY A 17 -9.85 -25.59 14.82
C GLY A 17 -8.39 -25.11 14.72
N LEU A 18 -8.11 -23.96 14.11
CA LEU A 18 -6.76 -23.40 14.05
C LEU A 18 -6.40 -22.72 15.37
N LYS A 19 -5.52 -23.35 16.17
CA LYS A 19 -5.04 -22.81 17.46
C LYS A 19 -3.62 -22.22 17.41
N LYS A 20 -2.90 -22.42 16.31
CA LYS A 20 -1.53 -21.97 16.15
C LYS A 20 -1.49 -20.43 16.03
N LYS A 21 -0.62 -19.79 16.82
CA LYS A 21 -0.23 -18.38 16.65
C LYS A 21 0.93 -18.28 15.65
N PHE A 22 0.99 -17.17 14.91
CA PHE A 22 2.04 -16.92 13.91
C PHE A 22 2.66 -15.54 14.14
N ASP A 23 3.98 -15.45 14.05
CA ASP A 23 4.71 -14.20 13.94
C ASP A 23 4.56 -13.65 12.51
N LEU A 24 3.71 -12.63 12.37
CA LEU A 24 3.43 -12.00 11.09
C LEU A 24 4.57 -11.12 10.57
N ASN A 25 5.62 -10.89 11.36
CA ASN A 25 6.83 -10.19 10.91
C ASN A 25 7.85 -11.14 10.29
N ASP A 26 7.83 -12.43 10.63
CA ASP A 26 8.67 -13.45 10.01
C ASP A 26 8.08 -13.95 8.68
N ARG A 27 8.94 -14.07 7.66
CA ARG A 27 8.51 -14.45 6.30
C ARG A 27 8.07 -15.91 6.21
N THR A 28 8.72 -16.81 6.94
CA THR A 28 8.41 -18.24 6.93
C THR A 28 7.10 -18.50 7.68
N GLU A 29 6.94 -17.86 8.84
CA GLU A 29 5.70 -17.89 9.62
C GLU A 29 4.53 -17.29 8.85
N ARG A 30 4.71 -16.14 8.16
CA ARG A 30 3.69 -15.56 7.27
C ARG A 30 3.25 -16.52 6.17
N LYS A 31 4.19 -17.23 5.53
CA LYS A 31 3.84 -18.22 4.50
C LYS A 31 2.92 -19.31 5.08
N ASN A 32 3.28 -19.84 6.25
CA ASN A 32 2.46 -20.85 6.95
C ASN A 32 1.10 -20.28 7.39
N TYR A 33 1.06 -19.02 7.83
CA TYR A 33 -0.16 -18.30 8.15
C TYR A 33 -1.10 -18.23 6.94
N PHE A 34 -0.62 -17.77 5.78
CA PHE A 34 -1.44 -17.67 4.58
C PHE A 34 -1.98 -19.02 4.12
N GLU A 35 -1.16 -20.07 4.15
CA GLU A 35 -1.59 -21.44 3.81
C GLU A 35 -2.68 -21.93 4.77
N ALA A 36 -2.51 -21.72 6.08
CA ALA A 36 -3.49 -22.12 7.08
C ALA A 36 -4.82 -21.33 6.99
N LYS A 37 -4.76 -20.08 6.53
CA LYS A 37 -5.90 -19.15 6.52
C LYS A 37 -6.72 -19.18 5.22
N VAL A 38 -6.02 -19.27 4.09
CA VAL A 38 -6.57 -19.10 2.73
C VAL A 38 -5.85 -19.99 1.70
N GLY A 39 -5.30 -21.13 2.13
CA GLY A 39 -4.65 -22.11 1.23
C GLY A 39 -5.52 -22.51 0.03
N PRO A 40 -6.81 -22.85 0.20
CA PRO A 40 -7.69 -23.17 -0.92
C PRO A 40 -7.83 -22.02 -1.94
N GLU A 41 -7.99 -20.78 -1.48
CA GLU A 41 -8.07 -19.60 -2.33
C GLU A 41 -6.73 -19.31 -3.04
N ILE A 42 -5.60 -19.49 -2.35
CA ILE A 42 -4.27 -19.39 -2.94
C ILE A 42 -4.10 -20.43 -4.06
N ALA A 43 -4.55 -21.67 -3.86
CA ALA A 43 -4.47 -22.71 -4.88
C ALA A 43 -5.27 -22.34 -6.14
N LYS A 44 -6.48 -21.80 -5.98
CA LYS A 44 -7.31 -21.30 -7.09
C LYS A 44 -6.61 -20.17 -7.86
N LEU A 45 -6.08 -19.17 -7.15
CA LEU A 45 -5.38 -18.04 -7.77
C LEU A 45 -4.08 -18.46 -8.46
N LYS A 46 -3.32 -19.40 -7.88
CA LYS A 46 -2.14 -19.99 -8.54
C LYS A 46 -2.51 -20.66 -9.86
N LYS A 47 -3.64 -21.38 -9.94
CA LYS A 47 -4.14 -21.95 -11.20
C LYS A 47 -4.51 -20.86 -12.20
N TYR A 48 -5.19 -19.80 -11.75
CA TYR A 48 -5.55 -18.65 -12.59
C TYR A 48 -4.31 -17.97 -13.20
N PHE A 49 -3.29 -17.66 -12.40
CA PHE A 49 -2.06 -16.95 -12.84
C PHE A 49 -1.13 -17.76 -13.76
N LYS A 50 -1.46 -19.02 -14.07
CA LYS A 50 -0.72 -19.77 -15.10
C LYS A 50 -0.92 -19.14 -16.47
N ASN A 51 -2.17 -18.78 -16.80
CA ASN A 51 -2.56 -18.34 -18.15
C ASN A 51 -3.29 -16.99 -18.16
N ASN A 52 -3.75 -16.52 -17.02
CA ASN A 52 -4.58 -15.31 -16.92
C ASN A 52 -3.94 -14.26 -16.01
N THR A 53 -4.34 -13.02 -16.24
CA THR A 53 -3.89 -11.84 -15.52
C THR A 53 -5.09 -10.94 -15.21
N PHE A 54 -4.91 -9.95 -14.34
CA PHE A 54 -5.90 -8.89 -14.11
C PHE A 54 -5.19 -7.57 -13.81
N VAL A 55 -5.93 -6.47 -13.86
CA VAL A 55 -5.48 -5.14 -13.43
C VAL A 55 -6.25 -4.73 -12.19
N ALA A 56 -5.54 -4.42 -11.11
CA ALA A 56 -6.11 -3.90 -9.88
C ALA A 56 -5.69 -2.46 -9.63
N TYR A 57 -6.66 -1.55 -9.48
CA TYR A 57 -6.43 -0.17 -9.08
C TYR A 57 -6.49 -0.06 -7.56
N LEU A 58 -5.37 0.30 -6.94
CA LEU A 58 -5.27 0.43 -5.49
C LEU A 58 -5.69 1.83 -5.05
N LEU A 59 -6.77 1.88 -4.28
CA LEU A 59 -7.33 3.08 -3.68
C LEU A 59 -7.22 2.99 -2.16
N GLY A 60 -6.96 4.12 -1.54
CA GLY A 60 -6.79 4.20 -0.10
C GLY A 60 -6.11 5.51 0.25
N LYS A 61 -6.46 6.05 1.42
CA LYS A 61 -5.81 7.24 1.99
C LYS A 61 -4.28 7.16 1.88
N LYS A 62 -3.59 8.28 1.71
CA LYS A 62 -2.12 8.34 1.82
C LYS A 62 -1.68 7.65 3.13
N ASN A 63 -0.59 6.88 3.06
CA ASN A 63 -0.07 6.03 4.17
C ASN A 63 -0.94 4.82 4.60
N SER A 64 -1.95 4.43 3.80
CA SER A 64 -2.74 3.19 4.02
C SER A 64 -1.99 1.87 3.80
N GLY A 65 -0.77 1.90 3.27
CA GLY A 65 0.04 0.70 3.03
C GLY A 65 -0.27 -0.05 1.73
N LYS A 66 -0.85 0.62 0.72
CA LYS A 66 -1.15 0.06 -0.62
C LYS A 66 -0.04 -0.85 -1.17
N GLY A 67 1.18 -0.32 -1.31
CA GLY A 67 2.34 -1.10 -1.78
C GLY A 67 2.72 -2.30 -0.90
N THR A 68 2.39 -2.30 0.39
CA THR A 68 2.62 -3.45 1.28
C THR A 68 1.78 -4.65 0.86
N TYR A 69 0.51 -4.43 0.50
CA TYR A 69 -0.37 -5.51 0.05
C TYR A 69 0.12 -6.12 -1.26
N THR A 70 0.58 -5.30 -2.21
CA THR A 70 1.18 -5.83 -3.45
C THR A 70 2.44 -6.66 -3.18
N LYS A 71 3.28 -6.23 -2.23
CA LYS A 71 4.47 -7.02 -1.82
C LYS A 71 4.07 -8.36 -1.20
N LEU A 72 3.03 -8.41 -0.38
CA LEU A 72 2.50 -9.67 0.16
C LEU A 72 1.95 -10.57 -0.95
N MET A 73 1.24 -10.01 -1.94
CA MET A 73 0.78 -10.76 -3.11
C MET A 73 1.98 -11.34 -3.89
N ALA A 74 3.03 -10.55 -4.13
CA ALA A 74 4.26 -11.02 -4.77
C ALA A 74 5.00 -12.08 -3.94
N GLU A 75 5.00 -11.97 -2.60
CA GLU A 75 5.56 -12.97 -1.69
C GLU A 75 4.84 -14.32 -1.81
N ILE A 76 3.51 -14.32 -1.97
CA ILE A 76 2.67 -15.52 -2.04
C ILE A 76 2.67 -16.15 -3.44
N PHE A 77 2.57 -15.34 -4.50
CA PHE A 77 2.34 -15.80 -5.87
C PHE A 77 3.55 -15.71 -6.79
N GLY A 78 4.62 -15.03 -6.37
CA GLY A 78 5.83 -14.81 -7.15
C GLY A 78 5.88 -13.44 -7.84
N ALA A 79 7.06 -12.82 -7.82
CA ALA A 79 7.32 -11.53 -8.50
C ALA A 79 7.35 -11.65 -10.04
N ASP A 80 7.43 -12.87 -10.56
CA ASP A 80 7.22 -13.17 -11.97
C ASP A 80 5.74 -13.05 -12.37
N LYS A 81 4.80 -13.23 -11.43
CA LYS A 81 3.34 -13.14 -11.66
C LYS A 81 2.74 -11.80 -11.28
N ILE A 82 3.27 -11.16 -10.24
CA ILE A 82 2.72 -9.93 -9.68
C ILE A 82 3.62 -8.74 -10.05
N GLY A 83 3.03 -7.74 -10.69
CA GLY A 83 3.64 -6.45 -10.98
C GLY A 83 3.04 -5.34 -10.12
N HIS A 84 3.90 -4.52 -9.52
CA HIS A 84 3.49 -3.28 -8.85
C HIS A 84 3.92 -2.08 -9.69
N ILE A 85 2.98 -1.23 -10.10
CA ILE A 85 3.29 0.03 -10.79
C ILE A 85 2.81 1.17 -9.89
N SER A 86 3.76 1.96 -9.39
CA SER A 86 3.47 3.14 -8.59
C SER A 86 3.68 4.37 -9.46
N VAL A 87 2.63 5.18 -9.64
CA VAL A 87 2.73 6.41 -10.44
C VAL A 87 3.78 7.37 -9.85
N GLY A 88 3.92 7.40 -8.53
CA GLY A 88 4.93 8.25 -7.88
C GLY A 88 6.36 7.78 -8.15
N ASP A 89 6.60 6.47 -8.19
CA ASP A 89 7.90 5.91 -8.55
C ASP A 89 8.20 6.13 -10.04
N LEU A 90 7.21 5.87 -10.89
CA LEU A 90 7.29 6.06 -12.34
C LEU A 90 7.67 7.51 -12.71
N VAL A 91 7.05 8.50 -12.06
CA VAL A 91 7.38 9.93 -12.25
C VAL A 91 8.84 10.21 -11.84
N ARG A 92 9.29 9.70 -10.68
CA ARG A 92 10.68 9.88 -10.22
C ARG A 92 11.69 9.18 -11.13
N GLU A 93 11.39 7.98 -11.59
CA GLU A 93 12.23 7.24 -12.53
C GLU A 93 12.29 7.97 -13.88
N THR A 94 11.17 8.49 -14.36
CA THR A 94 11.13 9.27 -15.61
C THR A 94 11.99 10.54 -15.50
N HIS A 95 12.00 11.22 -14.36
CA HIS A 95 12.92 12.34 -14.13
C HIS A 95 14.39 11.95 -14.32
N LYS A 96 14.81 10.79 -13.80
CA LYS A 96 16.18 10.28 -13.98
C LYS A 96 16.47 9.87 -15.43
N ILE A 97 15.51 9.21 -16.08
CA ILE A 97 15.60 8.80 -17.49
C ILE A 97 15.86 10.01 -18.40
N ILE A 98 15.28 11.17 -18.09
CA ILE A 98 15.44 12.39 -18.87
C ILE A 98 16.85 12.99 -18.74
N GLU A 99 17.55 12.73 -17.64
CA GLU A 99 18.92 13.19 -17.42
C GLU A 99 19.93 12.45 -18.32
N ASP A 100 19.62 11.22 -18.76
CA ASP A 100 20.43 10.47 -19.72
C ASP A 100 20.00 10.78 -21.18
N PRO A 101 20.88 11.32 -22.04
CA PRO A 101 20.51 11.69 -23.40
C PRO A 101 20.00 10.53 -24.28
N LYS A 102 20.51 9.31 -24.07
CA LYS A 102 20.11 8.13 -24.84
C LYS A 102 18.74 7.65 -24.40
N GLU A 103 18.53 7.50 -23.09
CA GLU A 103 17.24 7.06 -22.57
C GLU A 103 16.14 8.11 -22.80
N ARG A 104 16.49 9.40 -22.71
CA ARG A 104 15.60 10.51 -23.09
C ARG A 104 15.14 10.37 -24.53
N LYS A 105 16.05 10.08 -25.47
CA LYS A 105 15.69 9.89 -26.89
C LYS A 105 14.70 8.73 -27.09
N GLU A 106 14.92 7.61 -26.39
CA GLU A 106 14.01 6.46 -26.44
C GLU A 106 12.63 6.79 -25.82
N LEU A 107 12.60 7.52 -24.71
CA LEU A 107 11.37 8.00 -24.10
C LEU A 107 10.60 8.92 -25.05
N MET A 108 11.26 9.91 -25.64
CA MET A 108 10.64 10.84 -26.59
C MET A 108 10.07 10.11 -27.80
N LYS A 109 10.78 9.10 -28.33
CA LYS A 109 10.26 8.26 -29.41
C LYS A 109 8.98 7.53 -28.99
N TYR A 110 8.98 6.86 -27.84
CA TYR A 110 7.79 6.18 -27.33
C TYR A 110 6.62 7.15 -27.13
N LEU A 111 6.87 8.32 -26.55
CA LEU A 111 5.84 9.35 -26.34
C LEU A 111 5.29 9.85 -27.68
N SER A 112 6.12 10.06 -28.71
CA SER A 112 5.62 10.48 -30.03
C SER A 112 4.64 9.49 -30.66
N GLU A 113 4.81 8.20 -30.40
CA GLU A 113 3.94 7.14 -30.92
C GLU A 113 2.66 6.97 -30.09
N HIS A 114 2.73 7.16 -28.77
CA HIS A 114 1.68 6.74 -27.83
C HIS A 114 1.01 7.85 -27.02
N TYR A 115 1.64 9.00 -26.81
CA TYR A 115 1.04 10.12 -26.07
C TYR A 115 -0.07 10.79 -26.90
N ARG A 116 -1.20 11.05 -26.25
CA ARG A 116 -2.36 11.71 -26.86
C ARG A 116 -2.92 12.69 -25.83
N GLY A 117 -2.46 13.93 -25.83
CA GLY A 117 -2.90 14.94 -24.85
C GLY A 117 -2.99 16.33 -25.44
N TYR A 118 -3.40 17.28 -24.59
CA TYR A 118 -3.73 18.65 -24.96
C TYR A 118 -2.53 19.60 -25.03
N ILE A 119 -1.38 19.19 -24.50
CA ILE A 119 -0.13 19.96 -24.51
C ILE A 119 0.93 19.21 -25.33
N SER A 120 2.01 19.88 -25.71
CA SER A 120 3.09 19.20 -26.42
C SER A 120 3.85 18.21 -25.52
N ILE A 121 4.59 17.27 -26.12
CA ILE A 121 5.46 16.36 -25.35
C ILE A 121 6.52 17.16 -24.59
N ASP A 122 7.08 18.20 -25.20
CA ASP A 122 8.07 19.07 -24.57
C ASP A 122 7.46 19.79 -23.36
N ASP A 123 6.26 20.36 -23.47
CA ASP A 123 5.57 20.99 -22.33
C ASP A 123 5.28 19.99 -21.19
N ALA A 124 4.93 18.74 -21.53
CA ALA A 124 4.70 17.70 -20.53
C ALA A 124 5.99 17.28 -19.81
N ILE A 125 7.11 17.24 -20.54
CA ILE A 125 8.44 16.99 -19.99
C ILE A 125 8.90 18.17 -19.13
N ASP A 126 8.67 19.40 -19.57
CA ASP A 126 8.98 20.60 -18.80
C ASP A 126 8.14 20.67 -17.51
N ALA A 127 6.87 20.27 -17.55
CA ALA A 127 6.03 20.14 -16.36
C ALA A 127 6.54 19.06 -15.39
N LEU A 128 7.17 18.00 -15.90
CA LEU A 128 7.80 16.94 -15.09
C LEU A 128 9.11 17.38 -14.43
N ILE A 129 9.94 18.13 -15.17
CA ILE A 129 11.24 18.66 -14.67
C ILE A 129 11.02 19.89 -13.77
N GLY A 130 9.96 20.66 -14.05
CA GLY A 130 9.63 21.90 -13.37
C GLY A 130 9.59 21.75 -11.85
N LYS A 131 10.34 22.59 -11.14
CA LYS A 131 10.43 22.57 -9.66
C LYS A 131 9.10 22.88 -8.95
N ASN A 132 8.06 23.27 -9.67
CA ASN A 132 6.74 23.55 -9.11
C ASN A 132 5.92 22.27 -8.96
N GLN A 133 6.05 21.63 -7.79
CA GLN A 133 5.25 20.48 -7.35
C GLN A 133 3.71 20.72 -7.36
N LYS A 134 3.25 21.93 -7.65
CA LYS A 134 1.82 22.30 -7.73
C LYS A 134 1.17 21.97 -9.08
N VAL A 135 1.94 21.84 -10.16
CA VAL A 135 1.36 21.50 -11.47
C VAL A 135 1.18 19.98 -11.52
N LEU A 136 -0.07 19.53 -11.52
CA LEU A 136 -0.39 18.13 -11.76
C LEU A 136 -0.01 17.80 -13.20
N LEU A 137 0.77 16.73 -13.37
CA LEU A 137 1.06 16.20 -14.71
C LEU A 137 -0.26 15.85 -15.40
N PRO A 138 -0.41 16.17 -16.70
CA PRO A 138 -1.60 15.79 -17.46
C PRO A 138 -1.87 14.29 -17.33
N THR A 139 -3.14 13.92 -17.16
CA THR A 139 -3.54 12.53 -16.96
C THR A 139 -3.11 11.66 -18.13
N GLU A 140 -3.21 12.16 -19.37
CA GLU A 140 -2.81 11.45 -20.59
C GLU A 140 -1.30 11.18 -20.62
N PHE A 141 -0.50 12.08 -20.05
CA PHE A 141 0.94 11.89 -19.95
C PHE A 141 1.27 10.78 -18.96
N ILE A 142 0.64 10.80 -17.78
CA ILE A 142 0.75 9.70 -16.79
C ILE A 142 0.33 8.37 -17.43
N MET A 143 -0.78 8.35 -18.19
CA MET A 143 -1.25 7.14 -18.87
C MET A 143 -0.27 6.61 -19.91
N ALA A 144 0.36 7.47 -20.71
CA ALA A 144 1.40 7.06 -21.64
C ALA A 144 2.61 6.43 -20.92
N LEU A 145 3.02 7.01 -19.78
CA LEU A 145 4.11 6.46 -18.97
C LEU A 145 3.72 5.12 -18.33
N VAL A 146 2.50 4.99 -17.79
CA VAL A 146 2.02 3.73 -17.19
C VAL A 146 1.94 2.65 -18.26
N LYS A 147 1.43 2.97 -19.45
CA LYS A 147 1.41 2.04 -20.58
C LYS A 147 2.82 1.55 -20.94
N ARG A 148 3.78 2.47 -21.06
CA ARG A 148 5.20 2.14 -21.30
C ARG A 148 5.74 1.17 -20.26
N GLU A 149 5.41 1.40 -18.99
CA GLU A 149 5.88 0.56 -17.89
C GLU A 149 5.23 -0.83 -17.90
N ILE A 150 3.97 -0.93 -18.33
CA ILE A 150 3.30 -2.21 -18.51
C ILE A 150 3.93 -2.99 -19.67
N ASP A 151 4.20 -2.33 -20.80
CA ASP A 151 4.79 -2.95 -21.99
C ASP A 151 6.14 -3.61 -21.68
N LYS A 152 6.94 -2.99 -20.79
CA LYS A 152 8.23 -3.53 -20.33
C LYS A 152 8.13 -4.77 -19.44
N ARG A 153 7.01 -4.98 -18.75
CA ARG A 153 6.90 -5.97 -17.67
C ARG A 153 6.36 -7.33 -18.11
N GLY A 154 6.03 -7.48 -19.40
CA GLY A 154 5.40 -8.68 -19.94
C GLY A 154 4.01 -8.92 -19.36
N ARG A 155 3.48 -10.13 -19.56
CA ARG A 155 2.11 -10.49 -19.16
C ARG A 155 2.02 -10.87 -17.68
N LYS A 156 1.99 -9.86 -16.81
CA LYS A 156 1.80 -10.00 -15.34
C LYS A 156 0.46 -9.44 -14.89
N THR A 157 -0.02 -9.91 -13.73
CA THR A 157 -1.10 -9.24 -13.00
C THR A 157 -0.56 -7.92 -12.46
N ILE A 158 -1.27 -6.82 -12.67
CA ILE A 158 -0.78 -5.47 -12.37
C ILE A 158 -1.59 -4.88 -11.22
N PHE A 159 -0.90 -4.44 -10.18
CA PHE A 159 -1.44 -3.57 -9.15
C PHE A 159 -0.94 -2.15 -9.39
N LEU A 160 -1.85 -1.25 -9.75
CA LEU A 160 -1.57 0.14 -10.03
C LEU A 160 -1.82 0.97 -8.77
N ASP A 161 -0.75 1.53 -8.19
CA ASP A 161 -0.77 2.39 -7.01
C ASP A 161 -0.64 3.86 -7.42
N GLY A 162 -1.61 4.67 -6.99
CA GLY A 162 -1.63 6.08 -7.28
C GLY A 162 -2.21 6.40 -8.65
N PHE A 163 -3.17 5.59 -9.12
CA PHE A 163 -4.10 5.95 -10.17
C PHE A 163 -5.44 5.22 -9.95
N PRO A 164 -6.59 5.90 -10.01
CA PRO A 164 -6.75 7.36 -10.15
C PRO A 164 -6.34 8.14 -8.88
N ARG A 165 -5.79 9.35 -9.04
CA ARG A 165 -5.42 10.29 -7.95
C ARG A 165 -6.31 11.53 -7.85
N ASP A 166 -7.17 11.73 -8.84
CA ASP A 166 -8.14 12.81 -8.96
C ASP A 166 -9.41 12.25 -9.65
N LEU A 167 -10.54 12.94 -9.49
CA LEU A 167 -11.87 12.48 -9.85
C LEU A 167 -12.05 12.37 -11.37
N ASP A 168 -11.41 13.25 -12.13
CA ASP A 168 -11.35 13.21 -13.59
C ASP A 168 -10.65 11.94 -14.11
N GLN A 169 -9.62 11.47 -13.39
CA GLN A 169 -8.88 10.26 -13.72
C GLN A 169 -9.71 8.98 -13.61
N ILE A 170 -10.84 9.00 -12.90
CA ILE A 170 -11.72 7.83 -12.78
C ILE A 170 -12.18 7.38 -14.15
N GLN A 171 -12.57 8.31 -15.03
CA GLN A 171 -13.06 7.97 -16.38
C GLN A 171 -12.00 7.20 -17.18
N TYR A 172 -10.73 7.62 -17.08
CA TYR A 172 -9.62 6.93 -17.71
C TYR A 172 -9.44 5.52 -17.14
N SER A 173 -9.54 5.33 -15.82
CA SER A 173 -9.45 3.98 -15.22
C SER A 173 -10.56 3.02 -15.68
N LEU A 174 -11.76 3.52 -16.02
CA LEU A 174 -12.85 2.68 -16.52
C LEU A 174 -12.52 2.03 -17.88
N TYR A 175 -11.78 2.75 -18.72
CA TYR A 175 -11.42 2.29 -20.07
C TYR A 175 -9.96 1.85 -20.18
N PHE A 176 -9.17 2.01 -19.11
CA PHE A 176 -7.73 1.74 -19.15
C PHE A 176 -7.41 0.29 -19.51
N ARG A 177 -8.26 -0.68 -19.15
CA ARG A 177 -8.08 -2.08 -19.57
C ARG A 177 -8.08 -2.23 -21.11
N ASP A 178 -8.87 -1.43 -21.82
CA ASP A 178 -8.98 -1.45 -23.28
C ASP A 178 -7.76 -0.74 -23.90
N LEU A 179 -7.13 0.16 -23.14
CA LEU A 179 -5.92 0.90 -23.53
C LEU A 179 -4.61 0.11 -23.32
N ILE A 180 -4.59 -0.89 -22.43
CA ILE A 180 -3.42 -1.75 -22.19
C ILE A 180 -3.40 -2.94 -23.14
N ASN A 181 -2.85 -2.71 -24.33
CA ASN A 181 -2.43 -3.74 -25.28
C ASN A 181 -3.48 -4.84 -25.57
N TYR A 182 -4.78 -4.48 -25.51
CA TYR A 182 -5.91 -5.39 -25.77
C TYR A 182 -5.81 -6.74 -25.05
N ARG A 183 -5.20 -6.77 -23.85
CA ARG A 183 -5.01 -8.03 -23.10
C ARG A 183 -6.32 -8.65 -22.64
N MET A 184 -7.42 -7.88 -22.67
CA MET A 184 -8.74 -8.26 -22.15
C MET A 184 -8.69 -8.71 -20.68
N ASP A 185 -7.72 -8.18 -19.94
CA ASP A 185 -7.56 -8.48 -18.52
C ASP A 185 -8.76 -7.90 -17.74
N PRO A 186 -9.36 -8.66 -16.81
CA PRO A 186 -10.34 -8.11 -15.89
C PRO A 186 -9.77 -6.94 -15.09
N ASP A 187 -10.60 -5.93 -14.89
CA ASP A 187 -10.31 -4.75 -14.09
C ASP A 187 -11.02 -4.84 -12.73
N ILE A 188 -10.30 -4.48 -11.67
CA ILE A 188 -10.80 -4.57 -10.29
C ILE A 188 -10.37 -3.33 -9.52
N PHE A 189 -11.30 -2.69 -8.82
CA PHE A 189 -10.94 -1.67 -7.83
C PHE A 189 -10.69 -2.33 -6.48
N VAL A 190 -9.58 -2.00 -5.83
CA VAL A 190 -9.25 -2.45 -4.49
C VAL A 190 -9.16 -1.21 -3.59
N ALA A 191 -10.19 -0.97 -2.79
CA ALA A 191 -10.22 0.13 -1.84
C ALA A 191 -9.80 -0.36 -0.45
N ILE A 192 -8.94 0.41 0.21
CA ILE A 192 -8.45 0.15 1.57
C ILE A 192 -8.92 1.28 2.48
N SER A 193 -9.75 0.93 3.45
CA SER A 193 -10.15 1.80 4.54
C SER A 193 -9.22 1.61 5.74
N ILE A 194 -8.73 2.73 6.25
CA ILE A 194 -7.90 2.79 7.45
C ILE A 194 -8.30 4.07 8.22
N PRO A 195 -8.47 3.98 9.55
CA PRO A 195 -8.80 5.15 10.34
C PRO A 195 -7.75 6.25 10.27
N GLU A 196 -8.18 7.50 10.37
CA GLU A 196 -7.28 8.65 10.38
C GLU A 196 -6.39 8.67 11.62
N THR A 197 -6.89 8.22 12.77
CA THR A 197 -6.13 8.06 14.00
C THR A 197 -4.91 7.14 13.81
N VAL A 198 -5.07 6.06 13.03
CA VAL A 198 -3.98 5.14 12.69
C VAL A 198 -2.98 5.80 11.73
N ILE A 199 -3.47 6.56 10.74
CA ILE A 199 -2.59 7.30 9.82
C ILE A 199 -1.79 8.37 10.59
N ASP A 200 -2.43 9.09 11.49
CA ASP A 200 -1.81 10.14 12.30
C ASP A 200 -0.69 9.58 13.18
N GLU A 201 -0.95 8.49 13.89
CA GLU A 201 0.06 7.79 14.68
C GLU A 201 1.24 7.31 13.81
N ARG A 202 0.94 6.78 12.61
CA ARG A 202 1.95 6.34 11.66
C ARG A 202 2.82 7.48 11.15
N MET A 203 2.28 8.68 11.03
CA MET A 203 3.01 9.87 10.59
C MET A 203 3.82 10.47 11.74
N ARG A 204 3.17 10.83 12.85
CA ARG A 204 3.81 11.55 13.97
C ARG A 204 5.03 10.83 14.54
N ASN A 205 4.99 9.50 14.57
CA ASN A 205 6.06 8.67 15.13
C ASN A 205 6.93 8.00 14.04
N ARG A 206 6.88 8.49 12.79
CA ARG A 206 7.66 7.94 11.68
C ARG A 206 9.13 8.35 11.79
N VAL A 207 9.99 7.34 11.76
CA VAL A 207 11.43 7.52 11.60
C VAL A 207 11.89 6.82 10.33
N VAL A 208 12.93 7.36 9.69
CA VAL A 208 13.47 6.87 8.42
C VAL A 208 14.96 6.63 8.58
N CYS A 209 15.46 5.54 7.99
CA CYS A 209 16.90 5.30 7.96
C CYS A 209 17.54 6.28 6.98
N PRO A 210 18.56 7.07 7.38
CA PRO A 210 19.20 8.03 6.48
C PRO A 210 19.95 7.35 5.32
N ILE A 211 20.32 6.07 5.45
CA ILE A 211 21.07 5.32 4.44
C ILE A 211 20.12 4.65 3.44
N CYS A 212 19.29 3.69 3.90
CA CYS A 212 18.42 2.92 2.99
C CYS A 212 17.03 3.50 2.79
N GLN A 213 16.70 4.63 3.45
CA GLN A 213 15.40 5.30 3.36
C GLN A 213 14.20 4.43 3.77
N SER A 214 14.43 3.31 4.44
CA SER A 214 13.38 2.43 4.96
C SER A 214 12.64 3.12 6.10
N PRO A 215 11.29 3.24 6.01
CA PRO A 215 10.49 3.82 7.07
C PRO A 215 10.22 2.80 8.19
N ARG A 216 10.20 3.29 9.43
CA ARG A 216 9.76 2.59 10.65
C ARG A 216 8.94 3.56 11.49
N ASN A 217 8.35 3.05 12.57
CA ASN A 217 7.55 3.87 13.48
C ASN A 217 7.85 3.47 14.93
N LEU A 218 8.05 4.45 15.80
CA LEU A 218 8.35 4.17 17.21
C LEU A 218 7.20 3.43 17.91
N THR A 219 5.95 3.76 17.59
CA THR A 219 4.78 3.23 18.29
C THR A 219 4.26 1.91 17.72
N THR A 220 4.27 1.74 16.39
CA THR A 220 3.47 0.69 15.71
C THR A 220 4.31 -0.26 14.86
N PHE A 221 5.56 0.10 14.56
CA PHE A 221 6.41 -0.71 13.69
C PHE A 221 7.90 -0.42 13.92
N PRO A 222 8.43 -0.73 15.11
CA PRO A 222 9.82 -0.45 15.45
C PRO A 222 10.77 -1.43 14.77
N THR A 223 12.06 -1.16 14.90
CA THR A 223 13.11 -2.14 14.60
C THR A 223 13.37 -3.04 15.79
N LYS A 224 14.10 -4.13 15.59
CA LYS A 224 14.49 -5.05 16.66
C LYS A 224 15.40 -4.40 17.70
N ARG A 225 16.12 -3.34 17.30
CA ARG A 225 17.10 -2.65 18.14
C ARG A 225 16.75 -1.18 18.30
N ALA A 226 16.62 -0.74 19.54
CA ALA A 226 16.43 0.65 19.89
C ALA A 226 17.61 1.19 20.72
N GLY A 227 17.67 2.50 20.90
CA GLY A 227 18.58 3.18 21.81
C GLY A 227 17.87 4.35 22.50
N TYR A 228 18.54 4.92 23.48
CA TYR A 228 18.04 6.06 24.24
C TYR A 228 19.07 7.19 24.22
N ASP A 229 18.63 8.39 23.86
CA ASP A 229 19.46 9.58 23.83
C ASP A 229 19.34 10.32 25.17
N LYS A 230 20.42 10.31 25.95
CA LYS A 230 20.46 10.92 27.30
C LYS A 230 20.32 12.45 27.26
N LYS A 231 20.69 13.10 26.16
CA LYS A 231 20.63 14.57 26.03
C LYS A 231 19.21 15.02 25.76
N THR A 232 18.55 14.38 24.80
CA THR A 232 17.17 14.71 24.41
C THR A 232 16.11 13.98 25.22
N LYS A 233 16.49 12.96 25.99
CA LYS A 233 15.62 12.04 26.74
C LYS A 233 14.60 11.32 25.85
N GLN A 234 15.02 10.94 24.64
CA GLN A 234 14.17 10.32 23.63
C GLN A 234 14.70 8.95 23.21
N PHE A 235 13.79 8.04 22.87
CA PHE A 235 14.12 6.78 22.23
C PHE A 235 14.35 6.98 20.74
N PHE A 236 15.23 6.17 20.17
CA PHE A 236 15.46 6.12 18.73
C PHE A 236 15.60 4.67 18.26
N LEU A 237 15.34 4.44 16.98
CA LEU A 237 15.51 3.13 16.35
C LEU A 237 16.88 3.02 15.69
N LYS A 238 17.45 1.82 15.71
CA LYS A 238 18.62 1.44 14.90
C LYS A 238 18.14 0.61 13.73
N CYS A 239 18.63 0.91 12.53
CA CYS A 239 18.22 0.20 11.32
C CYS A 239 18.54 -1.31 11.40
N ASP A 240 17.59 -2.14 10.98
CA ASP A 240 17.75 -3.59 10.92
C ASP A 240 18.34 -4.08 9.59
N ASN A 241 18.46 -3.21 8.57
CA ASN A 241 19.14 -3.58 7.34
C ASN A 241 20.64 -3.81 7.65
N PRO A 242 21.18 -5.02 7.40
CA PRO A 242 22.61 -5.30 7.62
C PRO A 242 23.53 -4.31 6.93
N GLU A 243 23.20 -3.86 5.71
CA GLU A 243 24.00 -2.90 4.93
C GLU A 243 24.09 -1.51 5.59
N CYS A 244 23.16 -1.19 6.48
CA CYS A 244 23.13 0.08 7.19
C CYS A 244 23.91 0.06 8.51
N ASN A 245 24.49 -1.08 8.90
CA ASN A 245 25.31 -1.24 10.11
C ASN A 245 24.68 -0.65 11.38
N GLY A 246 23.36 -0.78 11.55
CA GLY A 246 22.66 -0.26 12.72
C GLY A 246 22.54 1.26 12.79
N ALA A 247 22.61 1.96 11.65
CA ALA A 247 22.46 3.42 11.56
C ALA A 247 21.25 3.92 12.36
N ARG A 248 21.46 4.99 13.13
CA ARG A 248 20.41 5.68 13.88
C ARG A 248 19.38 6.24 12.89
N MET A 249 18.14 5.84 13.06
CA MET A 249 17.02 6.36 12.28
C MET A 249 16.66 7.77 12.78
N VAL A 250 16.19 8.61 11.87
CA VAL A 250 15.89 10.03 12.12
C VAL A 250 14.43 10.33 11.78
N ASP A 251 13.86 11.36 12.39
CA ASP A 251 12.49 11.77 12.12
C ASP A 251 12.32 12.17 10.65
N LYS A 252 11.13 11.92 10.11
CA LYS A 252 10.80 12.36 8.75
C LYS A 252 10.31 13.80 8.76
N GLU A 253 11.07 14.68 8.13
CA GLU A 253 10.70 16.08 7.97
C GLU A 253 9.28 16.24 7.38
N GLY A 254 8.49 17.14 7.98
CA GLY A 254 7.11 17.42 7.59
C GLY A 254 6.03 16.61 8.33
N ASP A 255 6.40 15.55 9.06
CA ASP A 255 5.42 14.69 9.73
C ASP A 255 4.97 15.17 11.11
N ASN A 256 5.65 16.16 11.69
CA ASN A 256 5.35 16.68 13.02
C ASN A 256 3.92 17.21 13.14
N ALA A 257 3.37 17.73 12.04
CA ALA A 257 1.98 18.19 11.96
C ALA A 257 0.96 17.05 11.84
N GLY A 258 1.41 15.79 11.75
CA GLY A 258 0.55 14.62 11.60
C GLY A 258 -0.29 14.69 10.32
N ILE A 259 -1.50 14.15 10.37
CA ILE A 259 -2.42 14.13 9.23
C ILE A 259 -2.83 15.52 8.71
N GLU A 260 -2.75 16.58 9.52
CA GLU A 260 -3.15 17.92 9.07
C GLU A 260 -2.29 18.43 7.91
N SER A 261 -1.01 18.02 7.85
CA SER A 261 -0.13 18.32 6.72
C SER A 261 -0.61 17.75 5.37
N ILE A 262 -1.55 16.80 5.40
CA ILE A 262 -2.08 16.10 4.23
C ILE A 262 -3.61 16.05 4.22
N ARG A 263 -4.29 16.92 4.98
CA ARG A 263 -5.76 16.94 5.16
C ARG A 263 -6.52 16.91 3.83
N ASP A 264 -6.23 17.87 2.96
CA ASP A 264 -6.85 17.98 1.61
C ASP A 264 -6.68 16.69 0.80
N ARG A 265 -5.52 16.04 0.94
CA ARG A 265 -5.23 14.78 0.25
C ARG A 265 -6.08 13.63 0.78
N LEU A 266 -6.26 13.54 2.11
CA LEU A 266 -7.10 12.52 2.73
C LEU A 266 -8.57 12.69 2.34
N GLU A 267 -9.04 13.93 2.28
CA GLU A 267 -10.40 14.24 1.82
C GLU A 267 -10.63 13.87 0.35
N LEU A 268 -9.66 14.18 -0.53
CA LEU A 268 -9.72 13.77 -1.93
C LEU A 268 -9.69 12.25 -2.06
N ASP A 269 -8.80 11.56 -1.35
CA ASP A 269 -8.74 10.09 -1.34
C ASP A 269 -10.09 9.48 -0.88
N ASN A 270 -10.75 10.08 0.11
CA ASN A 270 -12.09 9.68 0.56
C ASN A 270 -13.17 9.91 -0.53
N LYS A 271 -13.14 11.06 -1.21
CA LYS A 271 -14.06 11.35 -2.33
C LYS A 271 -13.88 10.34 -3.46
N LEU A 272 -12.64 10.00 -3.80
CA LEU A 272 -12.30 8.98 -4.80
C LEU A 272 -12.84 7.60 -4.43
N ILE A 273 -12.60 7.15 -3.19
CA ILE A 273 -13.11 5.87 -2.70
C ILE A 273 -14.64 5.82 -2.79
N LYS A 274 -15.34 6.86 -2.33
CA LYS A 274 -16.81 6.94 -2.40
C LYS A 274 -17.31 6.89 -3.85
N LYS A 275 -16.66 7.63 -4.76
CA LYS A 275 -17.03 7.66 -6.19
C LYS A 275 -16.82 6.30 -6.85
N VAL A 276 -15.72 5.62 -6.55
CA VAL A 276 -15.46 4.27 -7.07
C VAL A 276 -16.44 3.26 -6.47
N MET A 277 -16.76 3.38 -5.19
CA MET A 277 -17.77 2.55 -4.54
C MET A 277 -19.16 2.72 -5.16
N SER A 278 -19.49 3.86 -5.75
CA SER A 278 -20.78 4.07 -6.45
C SER A 278 -20.83 3.52 -7.88
N LEU A 279 -19.70 3.09 -8.46
CA LEU A 279 -19.66 2.59 -9.84
C LEU A 279 -20.44 1.27 -9.99
N HIS A 280 -20.92 1.01 -11.20
CA HIS A 280 -21.50 -0.28 -11.58
C HIS A 280 -20.61 -0.99 -12.60
N GLY A 281 -20.81 -2.29 -12.81
CA GLY A 281 -20.15 -3.07 -13.86
C GLY A 281 -18.73 -3.57 -13.52
N ILE A 282 -17.99 -2.84 -12.68
CA ILE A 282 -16.62 -3.21 -12.29
C ILE A 282 -16.61 -3.84 -10.89
N PRO A 283 -15.96 -5.02 -10.70
CA PRO A 283 -15.73 -5.62 -9.39
C PRO A 283 -14.98 -4.68 -8.44
N LYS A 284 -15.37 -4.73 -7.16
CA LYS A 284 -14.75 -3.96 -6.09
C LYS A 284 -14.40 -4.87 -4.94
N ILE A 285 -13.18 -4.69 -4.43
CA ILE A 285 -12.69 -5.31 -3.22
C ILE A 285 -12.57 -4.22 -2.16
N LEU A 286 -13.23 -4.43 -1.03
CA LEU A 286 -13.25 -3.48 0.09
C LEU A 286 -12.50 -4.08 1.27
N LEU A 287 -11.35 -3.49 1.59
CA LEU A 287 -10.46 -3.95 2.64
C LEU A 287 -10.56 -3.00 3.84
N ARG A 288 -10.98 -3.51 4.99
CA ARG A 288 -11.00 -2.75 6.25
C ARG A 288 -9.72 -3.09 7.04
N ASN A 289 -8.91 -2.09 7.39
CA ASN A 289 -7.73 -2.27 8.23
C ASN A 289 -8.04 -2.22 9.72
N ALA A 290 -9.17 -1.66 10.15
CA ALA A 290 -9.54 -1.62 11.55
C ALA A 290 -10.81 -2.42 11.83
N VAL A 291 -10.85 -3.13 12.95
CA VAL A 291 -12.00 -3.95 13.37
C VAL A 291 -12.42 -3.55 14.78
N PRO A 292 -13.73 -3.57 15.10
CA PRO A 292 -14.20 -3.26 16.46
C PRO A 292 -13.52 -4.17 17.50
N VAL A 293 -13.29 -3.68 18.71
CA VAL A 293 -12.59 -4.44 19.76
C VAL A 293 -13.24 -5.79 20.11
N ASN A 294 -14.56 -5.92 19.96
CA ASN A 294 -15.27 -7.18 20.18
C ASN A 294 -14.94 -8.25 19.14
N SER A 295 -14.32 -7.91 18.00
CA SER A 295 -14.01 -8.83 16.92
C SER A 295 -13.11 -10.01 17.33
N ILE A 296 -12.28 -9.84 18.37
CA ILE A 296 -11.50 -10.97 18.92
C ILE A 296 -12.43 -11.93 19.67
N LYS A 297 -13.30 -11.39 20.55
CA LYS A 297 -14.26 -12.18 21.34
C LYS A 297 -15.27 -12.90 20.45
N ASP A 298 -15.70 -12.24 19.38
CA ASP A 298 -16.63 -12.78 18.38
C ASP A 298 -15.97 -13.79 17.43
N GLY A 299 -14.67 -14.05 17.62
CA GLY A 299 -13.91 -14.97 16.79
C GLY A 299 -13.84 -14.53 15.33
N ILE A 300 -13.83 -13.24 15.05
CA ILE A 300 -13.70 -12.68 13.70
C ILE A 300 -12.22 -12.63 13.31
N VAL A 301 -11.36 -12.14 14.21
CA VAL A 301 -9.90 -12.06 14.04
C VAL A 301 -9.17 -12.70 15.21
N ASP A 302 -7.93 -13.14 14.97
CA ASP A 302 -7.06 -13.65 16.03
C ASP A 302 -6.29 -12.51 16.71
N GLU A 303 -5.97 -12.68 18.00
CA GLU A 303 -5.23 -11.68 18.78
C GLU A 303 -3.87 -11.32 18.15
N TYR A 304 -3.14 -12.30 17.59
CA TYR A 304 -1.83 -12.05 16.96
C TYR A 304 -1.92 -11.31 15.60
N GLU A 305 -3.14 -11.06 15.10
CA GLU A 305 -3.38 -10.33 13.85
C GLU A 305 -3.53 -8.82 14.06
N ILE A 306 -3.70 -8.36 15.30
CA ILE A 306 -3.81 -6.93 15.63
C ILE A 306 -2.43 -6.29 15.71
N THR A 307 -2.36 -4.99 15.41
CA THR A 307 -1.16 -4.18 15.55
C THR A 307 -0.97 -3.85 17.03
N PRO A 308 0.11 -4.29 17.69
CA PRO A 308 0.39 -3.89 19.05
C PRO A 308 0.95 -2.47 19.10
N LYS A 309 0.90 -1.87 20.29
CA LYS A 309 1.66 -0.67 20.63
C LYS A 309 2.98 -1.10 21.24
N TYR A 310 4.07 -0.53 20.76
CA TYR A 310 5.40 -0.77 21.28
C TYR A 310 5.77 0.30 22.30
N VAL A 311 6.22 -0.14 23.48
CA VAL A 311 6.62 0.70 24.61
C VAL A 311 8.07 0.41 24.98
N PHE A 312 8.88 1.46 24.99
CA PHE A 312 10.30 1.38 25.30
C PHE A 312 10.57 1.66 26.77
N LYS A 313 11.46 0.89 27.38
CA LYS A 313 11.97 1.14 28.74
C LYS A 313 13.49 1.20 28.70
N HIS A 314 14.06 2.21 29.36
CA HIS A 314 15.50 2.38 29.51
C HIS A 314 15.93 1.96 30.91
N ASP A 315 16.86 1.01 31.00
CA ASP A 315 17.51 0.65 32.25
C ASP A 315 18.70 1.60 32.49
N LYS A 316 18.61 2.41 33.56
CA LYS A 316 19.65 3.40 33.90
C LYS A 316 20.97 2.76 34.34
N LYS A 317 20.97 1.51 34.80
CA LYS A 317 22.16 0.80 35.30
C LYS A 317 22.95 0.16 34.16
N THR A 318 22.26 -0.49 33.22
CA THR A 318 22.89 -1.19 32.09
C THR A 318 22.95 -0.37 30.81
N ASP A 319 22.23 0.76 30.77
CA ASP A 319 22.02 1.60 29.57
C ASP A 319 21.28 0.88 28.43
N GLU A 320 20.64 -0.25 28.73
CA GLU A 320 19.89 -1.05 27.76
C GLU A 320 18.47 -0.51 27.55
N VAL A 321 17.96 -0.69 26.33
CA VAL A 321 16.58 -0.38 25.97
C VAL A 321 15.84 -1.67 25.67
N THR A 322 14.75 -1.90 26.40
CA THR A 322 13.82 -3.02 26.15
C THR A 322 12.58 -2.51 25.44
N ILE A 323 12.01 -3.34 24.57
CA ILE A 323 10.80 -3.05 23.81
C ILE A 323 9.74 -4.05 24.27
N ASN A 324 8.60 -3.55 24.74
CA ASN A 324 7.46 -4.35 25.16
C ASN A 324 6.25 -4.05 24.28
N GLU A 325 5.33 -5.01 24.17
CA GLU A 325 4.08 -4.85 23.43
C GLU A 325 2.91 -4.68 24.39
N GLU A 326 2.00 -3.77 24.05
CA GLU A 326 0.76 -3.51 24.77
C GLU A 326 -0.41 -3.42 23.77
N PRO A 327 -1.66 -3.71 24.18
CA PRO A 327 -2.82 -3.53 23.31
C PRO A 327 -2.95 -2.10 22.81
N TRP A 328 -3.18 -1.94 21.51
CA TRP A 328 -3.39 -0.63 20.89
C TRP A 328 -4.84 -0.48 20.41
N VAL A 329 -5.64 0.23 21.20
CA VAL A 329 -7.01 0.58 20.83
C VAL A 329 -7.02 2.00 20.27
N VAL A 330 -7.69 2.17 19.13
CA VAL A 330 -7.89 3.46 18.45
C VAL A 330 -9.36 3.68 18.19
N LYS A 331 -9.76 4.95 18.09
CA LYS A 331 -11.08 5.31 17.56
C LYS A 331 -11.03 5.22 16.04
N ASP A 332 -11.97 4.50 15.43
CA ASP A 332 -12.15 4.55 13.98
C ASP A 332 -12.84 5.85 13.54
N ASP A 333 -12.99 6.05 12.22
CA ASP A 333 -13.59 7.26 11.65
C ASP A 333 -15.09 7.42 12.02
N GLU A 334 -15.72 6.38 12.60
CA GLU A 334 -17.10 6.38 13.11
C GLU A 334 -17.14 6.56 14.64
N GLY A 335 -16.00 6.69 15.31
CA GLY A 335 -15.88 6.84 16.77
C GLY A 335 -15.94 5.52 17.56
N VAL A 336 -15.87 4.37 16.89
CA VAL A 336 -15.91 3.04 17.50
C VAL A 336 -14.51 2.63 17.96
N ASP A 337 -14.40 2.11 19.18
CA ASP A 337 -13.16 1.53 19.67
C ASP A 337 -12.79 0.29 18.84
N SER A 338 -11.63 0.36 18.21
CA SER A 338 -11.18 -0.58 17.21
C SER A 338 -9.70 -0.96 17.37
N TYR A 339 -9.36 -2.16 16.94
CA TYR A 339 -7.98 -2.59 16.72
C TYR A 339 -7.57 -2.32 15.27
N SER A 340 -6.39 -1.73 15.06
CA SER A 340 -5.76 -1.74 13.73
C SER A 340 -5.17 -3.12 13.47
N LEU A 341 -5.37 -3.66 12.28
CA LEU A 341 -4.83 -4.94 11.84
C LEU A 341 -3.45 -4.79 11.21
N LEU A 342 -2.61 -5.79 11.44
CA LEU A 342 -1.38 -5.96 10.66
C LEU A 342 -1.72 -6.19 9.17
N ALA A 343 -0.74 -6.04 8.28
CA ALA A 343 -1.01 -6.17 6.85
C ALA A 343 -1.47 -7.59 6.40
N PRO A 344 -0.94 -8.71 6.94
CA PRO A 344 -1.35 -10.05 6.52
C PRO A 344 -2.84 -10.40 6.66
N PRO A 345 -3.56 -10.14 7.77
CA PRO A 345 -5.01 -10.39 7.86
C PRO A 345 -5.85 -9.58 6.85
N VAL A 346 -5.40 -8.38 6.49
CA VAL A 346 -6.04 -7.60 5.43
C VAL A 346 -5.77 -8.23 4.06
N ALA A 347 -4.57 -8.78 3.84
CA ALA A 347 -4.24 -9.54 2.63
C ALA A 347 -5.01 -10.88 2.52
N VAL A 348 -5.29 -11.55 3.65
CA VAL A 348 -6.20 -12.70 3.71
C VAL A 348 -7.57 -12.32 3.15
N THR A 349 -8.09 -11.15 3.56
CA THR A 349 -9.36 -10.63 3.05
C THR A 349 -9.30 -10.29 1.56
N LEU A 350 -8.19 -9.70 1.09
CA LEU A 350 -7.94 -9.44 -0.33
C LEU A 350 -7.99 -10.72 -1.16
N ILE A 351 -7.31 -11.78 -0.72
CA ILE A 351 -7.28 -13.09 -1.40
C ILE A 351 -8.69 -13.70 -1.50
N LYS A 352 -9.45 -13.70 -0.40
CA LYS A 352 -10.84 -14.20 -0.38
C LYS A 352 -11.74 -13.44 -1.33
N GLN A 353 -11.63 -12.11 -1.37
CA GLN A 353 -12.46 -11.27 -2.25
C GLN A 353 -12.00 -11.35 -3.72
N LEU A 354 -10.71 -11.54 -3.99
CA LEU A 354 -10.19 -11.75 -5.35
C LEU A 354 -10.78 -13.00 -6.00
N VAL A 355 -10.81 -14.13 -5.30
CA VAL A 355 -11.43 -15.37 -5.80
C VAL A 355 -12.89 -15.13 -6.19
N LYS A 356 -13.64 -14.37 -5.37
CA LYS A 356 -15.03 -14.00 -5.68
C LYS A 356 -15.15 -13.03 -6.85
N ALA A 357 -14.27 -12.03 -6.93
CA ALA A 357 -14.28 -11.02 -7.99
C ALA A 357 -13.91 -11.59 -9.37
N LEU A 358 -13.07 -12.63 -9.38
CA LEU A 358 -12.63 -13.37 -10.58
C LEU A 358 -13.49 -14.60 -10.88
N GLU A 359 -14.52 -14.87 -10.07
CA GLU A 359 -15.47 -15.97 -10.27
C GLU A 359 -14.80 -17.37 -10.31
N LEU A 360 -13.87 -17.63 -9.37
CA LEU A 360 -13.03 -18.86 -9.28
C LEU A 360 -13.46 -19.91 -8.25
#